data_AF-A0A937XCQ5-F1
#
_entry.id   AF-A0A937XCQ5-F1
#
_cell.length_a   1.000
_cell.length_b   1.000
_cell.length_c   1.000
_cell.angle_alpha   90.00
_cell.angle_beta   90.00
_cell.angle_gamma   90.00
#
_symmetry.space_group_name_H-M   'P 1'
#
loop_
_entity.id
_entity.type
_entity.pdbx_description
1 polymer ?
#
loop_
_entity_poly.entity_id
_entity_poly.type
_entity_poly.pdbx_seq_one_letter_code
_entity_poly.pdbx_strand_id
1 'polypeptide(L)'
;RLKRFLIKAGYRVTTMDASGAHGPVEILFSIIRRRQLARVERVIRRCSPRAFYTIEDVRFASGPEPLAGRFRGRPQLRSLISRRKGK
;
A
#
# COMPACT_ATOMS: atom_id res chain seq x y z
N ARG A 1 -6.75 6.31 -12.98
CA ARG A 1 -7.36 5.12 -12.33
C ARG A 1 -6.52 4.59 -11.18
N LEU A 2 -5.22 4.38 -11.40
CA LEU A 2 -4.25 3.94 -10.38
C LEU A 2 -4.24 4.81 -9.11
N LYS A 3 -4.07 6.13 -9.24
CA LYS A 3 -4.12 7.12 -8.14
C LYS A 3 -5.31 6.88 -7.18
N ARG A 4 -6.52 6.84 -7.73
CA ARG A 4 -7.76 6.61 -6.96
C ARG A 4 -7.75 5.27 -6.24
N PHE A 5 -7.23 4.21 -6.86
CA PHE A 5 -7.15 2.90 -6.21
C PHE A 5 -6.18 2.94 -5.03
N LEU A 6 -4.98 3.50 -5.23
CA LEU A 6 -3.96 3.58 -4.19
C LEU A 6 -4.50 4.33 -2.97
N ILE A 7 -5.13 5.49 -3.19
CA ILE A 7 -5.78 6.28 -2.13
C ILE A 7 -6.87 5.47 -1.41
N LYS A 8 -7.78 4.81 -2.15
CA LYS A 8 -8.85 3.98 -1.55
C LYS A 8 -8.32 2.76 -0.79
N ALA A 9 -7.17 2.22 -1.19
CA ALA A 9 -6.50 1.12 -0.49
C ALA A 9 -5.68 1.60 0.73
N GLY A 10 -5.66 2.92 0.99
CA GLY A 10 -4.99 3.56 2.12
C GLY A 10 -3.51 3.88 1.89
N TYR A 11 -3.01 3.75 0.66
CA TYR A 11 -1.66 4.19 0.34
C TYR A 11 -1.62 5.71 0.21
N ARG A 12 -0.61 6.33 0.82
CA ARG A 12 -0.33 7.75 0.64
C ARG A 12 0.31 7.95 -0.72
N VAL A 13 -0.23 8.88 -1.50
CA VAL A 13 0.25 9.18 -2.85
C VAL A 13 0.49 10.68 -2.94
N THR A 14 1.70 11.05 -3.32
CA THR A 14 2.04 12.40 -3.77
C THR A 14 2.00 12.41 -5.29
N THR A 15 1.45 13.47 -5.88
CA THR A 15 1.34 13.61 -7.34
C THR A 15 2.08 14.85 -7.81
N MET A 16 2.71 14.73 -8.97
CA MET A 16 3.44 15.83 -9.61
C MET A 16 3.14 15.81 -11.10
N ASP A 17 2.79 16.97 -11.65
CA ASP A 17 2.64 17.15 -13.09
C ASP A 17 4.03 17.22 -13.74
N ALA A 18 4.19 16.60 -14.90
CA ALA A 18 5.44 16.54 -15.64
C ALA A 18 5.21 16.54 -17.15
N SER A 19 6.28 16.70 -17.92
CA SER A 19 6.26 16.61 -19.39
C SER A 19 7.10 15.43 -19.84
N GLY A 20 6.49 14.53 -20.62
CA GLY A 20 7.17 13.44 -21.31
C GLY A 20 7.34 13.74 -22.81
N ALA A 21 8.03 12.84 -23.51
CA ALA A 21 8.26 12.96 -24.96
C ALA A 21 6.96 13.04 -25.80
N HIS A 22 5.84 12.57 -25.25
CA HIS A 22 4.54 12.57 -25.91
C HIS A 22 3.53 13.53 -25.27
N GLY A 23 4.00 14.53 -24.52
CA GLY A 23 3.17 15.55 -23.88
C GLY A 23 3.05 15.38 -22.36
N PRO A 24 2.04 16.01 -21.73
CA PRO A 24 1.92 16.07 -20.28
C PRO A 24 1.64 14.68 -19.66
N VAL A 25 2.28 14.42 -18.51
CA VAL A 25 2.14 13.18 -17.74
C VAL A 25 2.02 13.48 -16.24
N GLU A 26 1.45 12.56 -15.47
CA GLU A 26 1.36 12.64 -14.00
C GLU A 26 2.30 11.59 -13.39
N ILE A 27 3.22 12.02 -12.52
CA ILE A 27 4.09 11.13 -11.74
C ILE A 27 3.45 10.88 -10.37
N LEU A 28 3.40 9.61 -9.95
CA LEU A 28 2.89 9.19 -8.65
C LEU A 28 4.04 8.70 -7.77
N PHE A 29 4.21 9.33 -6.61
CA PHE A 29 5.14 8.88 -5.56
C PHE A 29 4.36 8.29 -4.39
N SER A 30 4.80 7.14 -3.88
CA SER A 30 4.18 6.49 -2.73
C SER A 30 5.22 5.76 -1.90
N ILE A 31 5.26 6.05 -0.60
CA ILE A 31 6.03 5.27 0.37
C ILE A 31 5.13 4.12 0.84
N ILE A 32 5.58 2.89 0.62
CA ILE A 32 4.86 1.68 1.02
C ILE A 32 5.74 0.76 1.85
N ARG A 33 5.12 -0.11 2.64
CA ARG A 33 5.86 -1.20 3.29
C ARG A 33 6.24 -2.25 2.25
N ARG A 34 7.51 -2.71 2.26
CA ARG A 34 8.01 -3.76 1.33
C ARG A 34 7.11 -4.98 1.24
N ARG A 35 6.55 -5.45 2.37
CA ARG A 35 5.61 -6.59 2.43
C ARG A 35 4.32 -6.42 1.60
N GLN A 36 4.00 -5.21 1.16
CA GLN A 36 2.82 -4.90 0.36
C GLN A 36 3.14 -4.59 -1.10
N LEU A 37 4.41 -4.58 -1.49
CA LEU A 37 4.84 -4.34 -2.86
C LEU A 37 4.09 -5.26 -3.83
N ALA A 38 4.03 -6.57 -3.57
CA ALA A 38 3.33 -7.53 -4.42
C ALA A 38 1.81 -7.23 -4.58
N ARG A 39 1.18 -6.55 -3.62
CA ARG A 39 -0.22 -6.09 -3.76
C ARG A 39 -0.28 -4.85 -4.66
N VAL A 40 0.62 -3.90 -4.46
CA VAL A 40 0.70 -2.67 -5.26
C VAL A 40 1.03 -2.98 -6.72
N GLU A 41 1.98 -3.88 -6.99
CA GLU A 41 2.33 -4.31 -8.36
C GLU A 41 1.14 -4.91 -9.10
N ARG A 42 0.34 -5.77 -8.44
CA ARG A 42 -0.88 -6.32 -9.03
C ARG A 42 -1.88 -5.22 -9.41
N VAL A 43 -1.99 -4.19 -8.58
CA VAL A 43 -2.86 -3.05 -8.84
C VAL A 43 -2.35 -2.21 -10.01
N ILE A 44 -1.05 -1.92 -10.05
CA ILE A 44 -0.40 -1.20 -11.15
C ILE A 44 -0.66 -1.94 -12.46
N ARG A 45 -0.33 -3.24 -12.54
CA ARG A 45 -0.56 -4.06 -13.74
C ARG A 45 -2.03 -4.08 -14.20
N ARG A 46 -2.99 -4.11 -13.27
CA ARG A 46 -4.43 -4.08 -13.59
C ARG A 46 -4.92 -2.71 -14.04
N CYS A 47 -4.37 -1.63 -13.48
CA CYS A 47 -4.86 -0.28 -13.70
C CYS A 47 -4.12 0.48 -14.80
N SER A 48 -2.85 0.17 -15.03
CA SER A 48 -1.97 0.76 -16.02
C SER A 48 -0.92 -0.28 -16.46
N PRO A 49 -1.26 -1.20 -17.39
CA PRO A 49 -0.37 -2.29 -17.80
C PRO A 49 0.94 -1.81 -18.44
N ARG A 50 0.92 -0.62 -19.03
CA ARG A 50 2.07 0.02 -19.69
C ARG A 50 2.83 0.99 -18.78
N ALA A 51 2.46 1.11 -17.50
CA ALA A 51 3.21 1.95 -16.57
C ALA A 51 4.56 1.32 -16.24
N PHE A 52 5.59 2.17 -16.19
CA PHE A 52 6.86 1.84 -15.57
C PHE A 52 6.92 2.47 -14.17
N TYR A 53 7.74 1.91 -13.31
CA TYR A 53 7.96 2.41 -11.96
C TYR A 53 9.36 2.02 -11.50
N THR A 54 9.94 2.83 -10.62
CA THR A 54 11.15 2.47 -9.88
C THR A 54 10.79 2.10 -8.45
N ILE A 55 11.61 1.26 -7.83
CA ILE A 55 11.50 0.92 -6.41
C ILE A 55 12.77 1.41 -5.75
N GLU A 56 12.67 2.50 -5.00
CA GLU A 56 13.77 3.06 -4.23
C GLU A 56 13.70 2.58 -2.78
N ASP A 57 14.86 2.27 -2.19
CA ASP A 57 14.94 1.93 -0.77
C ASP A 57 14.88 3.20 0.10
N VAL A 58 14.09 3.15 1.17
CA VAL A 58 13.87 4.29 2.06
C VAL A 58 14.46 3.94 3.43
N ARG A 59 15.59 4.55 3.77
CA ARG A 59 16.31 4.30 5.04
C ARG A 59 15.58 4.84 6.26
N PHE A 60 15.00 6.03 6.13
CA PHE A 60 14.26 6.70 7.20
C PHE A 60 13.01 7.35 6.62
N ALA A 61 11.88 7.14 7.27
CA ALA A 61 10.63 7.83 6.97
C ALA A 61 9.97 8.21 8.29
N SER A 62 9.62 9.49 8.44
CA SER A 62 8.86 10.02 9.58
C SER A 62 7.45 10.42 9.14
N GLY A 63 6.51 10.38 10.08
CA GLY A 63 5.11 10.73 9.84
C GLY A 63 4.16 9.55 10.04
N PRO A 64 2.84 9.77 9.82
CA PRO A 64 1.83 8.75 10.03
C PRO A 64 2.14 7.55 9.13
N GLU A 65 2.22 6.37 9.75
CA GLU A 65 2.51 5.10 9.10
C GLU A 65 1.73 4.98 7.78
N PRO A 66 2.35 4.53 6.66
CA PRO A 66 1.63 4.33 5.41
C PRO A 66 0.44 3.40 5.68
N LEU A 67 -0.78 3.97 5.58
CA LEU A 67 -2.04 3.35 5.99
C LEU A 67 -2.48 2.24 5.03
N ALA A 68 -1.59 1.35 4.67
CA ALA A 68 -1.98 0.18 3.93
C ALA A 68 -2.60 -0.80 4.92
N GLY A 69 -3.91 -0.60 5.09
CA GLY A 69 -4.88 -1.31 5.92
C GLY A 69 -4.33 -2.32 6.90
N ARG A 70 -4.59 -2.07 8.20
CA ARG A 70 -4.63 -3.04 9.28
C ARG A 70 -4.42 -4.47 8.78
N PHE A 71 -3.18 -4.95 8.87
CA PHE A 71 -3.03 -6.37 9.10
C PHE A 71 -3.74 -6.61 10.43
N ARG A 72 -5.00 -7.07 10.40
CA ARG A 72 -5.43 -8.01 11.42
C ARG A 72 -4.45 -9.18 11.27
N GLY A 73 -3.30 -9.06 11.93
CA GLY A 73 -2.60 -10.24 12.39
C GLY A 73 -3.66 -11.14 12.97
N ARG A 74 -3.62 -12.41 12.57
CA ARG A 74 -4.46 -13.51 13.05
C ARG A 74 -5.13 -13.12 14.38
N PRO A 75 -6.46 -13.26 14.56
CA PRO A 75 -6.96 -13.33 15.92
C PRO A 75 -6.17 -14.50 16.54
N GLN A 76 -5.19 -14.18 17.39
CA GLN A 76 -4.81 -15.13 18.40
C GLN A 76 -6.12 -15.34 19.11
N LEU A 77 -6.70 -16.53 18.94
CA LEU A 77 -7.79 -17.01 19.77
C LEU A 77 -7.22 -17.08 21.20
N ARG A 78 -7.01 -15.93 21.82
CA ARG A 78 -6.76 -15.80 23.24
C ARG A 78 -8.12 -16.02 23.88
N SER A 79 -8.18 -17.11 24.64
CA SER A 79 -9.18 -17.42 25.66
C SER A 79 -10.61 -17.75 25.23
N LEU A 80 -10.80 -18.75 24.36
CA LEU A 80 -12.08 -19.49 24.33
C LEU A 80 -12.06 -20.84 25.05
N ILE A 81 -10.95 -21.20 25.72
CA ILE A 81 -10.93 -22.30 26.68
C ILE A 81 -10.67 -21.71 28.08
N SER A 82 -11.63 -20.91 28.52
CA SER A 82 -11.80 -20.58 29.94
C SER A 82 -13.30 -20.58 30.25
N ARG A 83 -13.85 -21.79 30.43
CA ARG A 83 -15.01 -22.00 31.29
C ARG A 83 -14.74 -23.20 32.19
N ARG A 84 -14.51 -22.87 33.47
CA ARG A 84 -14.48 -23.79 34.61
C ARG A 84 -15.87 -24.42 34.86
N LYS A 85 -15.86 -25.66 35.33
CA LYS A 85 -16.57 -26.20 36.53
C LYS A 85 -16.09 -27.67 36.64
N GLY A 86 -15.60 -28.21 37.75
CA GLY A 86 -15.91 -27.91 39.14
C GLY A 86 -16.83 -28.98 39.74
N LYS A 87 -16.43 -30.26 39.68
CA LYS A 87 -16.50 -31.31 40.71
C LYS A 87 -15.87 -32.58 40.12
#